data_AF-A0A561UKS1-F1
#
_entry.id   AF-A0A561UKS1-F1
#
_cell.length_a   1.000
_cell.length_b   1.000
_cell.length_c   1.000
_cell.angle_alpha   90.00
_cell.angle_beta   90.00
_cell.angle_gamma   90.00
#
_symmetry.space_group_name_H-M   'P 1'
#
loop_
_entity.id
_entity.type
_entity.pdbx_description
1 polymer ?
#
loop_
_entity_poly.entity_id
_entity_poly.type
_entity_poly.pdbx_seq_one_letter_code
_entity_poly.pdbx_strand_id
1 'polypeptide(L)'
;MAQPLTDEQLTAIAARAEGATPGPWTPDEDESVWRLHGTHPRIPGMKWQILKAAKQGTPYAEYWPNPADAEFIAAARADVPALLAEVHRLRAERDGARTQVAAAQAYADELTTSAISPRIAAYIAGGLRARLDLAADPTTT
;
A
#
# COMPACT_ATOMS: atom_id res chain seq x y z
N MET A 1 -3.09 -8.10 -14.71
CA MET A 1 -3.09 -7.72 -13.28
C MET A 1 -1.67 -7.57 -12.81
N ALA A 2 -1.36 -6.57 -11.98
CA ALA A 2 -0.01 -6.38 -11.44
C ALA A 2 0.31 -7.46 -10.38
N GLN A 3 1.54 -7.95 -10.37
CA GLN A 3 1.99 -8.94 -9.39
C GLN A 3 2.06 -8.29 -7.98
N PRO A 4 1.69 -9.00 -6.90
CA PRO A 4 1.85 -8.48 -5.54
C PRO A 4 3.31 -8.17 -5.24
N LEU A 5 3.58 -7.01 -4.61
CA LEU A 5 4.92 -6.62 -4.19
C LEU A 5 5.49 -7.61 -3.15
N THR A 6 6.80 -7.85 -3.16
CA THR A 6 7.46 -8.59 -2.09
C THR A 6 7.68 -7.69 -0.86
N ASP A 7 7.97 -8.29 0.31
CA ASP A 7 8.30 -7.51 1.51
C ASP A 7 9.60 -6.71 1.35
N GLU A 8 10.56 -7.25 0.59
CA GLU A 8 11.78 -6.54 0.21
C GLU A 8 11.48 -5.30 -0.64
N GLN A 9 10.58 -5.43 -1.61
CA GLN A 9 10.14 -4.29 -2.43
C GLN A 9 9.43 -3.22 -1.58
N LEU A 10 8.55 -3.62 -0.66
CA LEU A 10 7.88 -2.68 0.25
C LEU A 10 8.89 -1.97 1.16
N THR A 11 9.86 -2.72 1.71
CA THR A 11 10.94 -2.16 2.52
C THR A 11 11.77 -1.15 1.73
N ALA A 12 12.10 -1.46 0.47
CA ALA A 12 12.83 -0.54 -0.40
C ALA A 12 12.03 0.73 -0.73
N ILE A 13 10.71 0.63 -0.91
CA ILE A 13 9.83 1.79 -1.10
C ILE A 13 9.78 2.63 0.18
N ALA A 14 9.60 2.00 1.34
CA ALA A 14 9.59 2.67 2.64
C ALA A 14 10.90 3.43 2.90
N ALA A 15 12.05 2.81 2.64
CA ALA A 15 13.35 3.45 2.80
C ALA A 15 13.53 4.66 1.87
N ARG A 16 13.06 4.58 0.62
CA ARG A 16 13.07 5.73 -0.30
C ARG A 16 12.15 6.86 0.18
N ALA A 17 10.97 6.51 0.69
CA ALA A 17 10.04 7.48 1.25
C ALA A 17 10.62 8.13 2.52
N GLU A 18 11.26 7.40 3.41
CA GLU A 18 11.87 7.96 4.62
C GLU A 18 13.08 8.85 4.30
N GLY A 19 13.94 8.43 3.36
CA GLY A 19 15.14 9.16 2.99
C GLY A 19 14.92 10.42 2.14
N ALA A 20 13.71 10.62 1.59
CA ALA A 20 13.40 11.82 0.81
C ALA A 20 13.17 13.05 1.71
N THR A 21 13.28 14.26 1.13
CA THR A 21 13.13 15.52 1.86
C THR A 21 11.84 15.55 2.70
N PRO A 22 11.88 16.00 3.98
CA PRO A 22 10.69 16.08 4.81
C PRO A 22 9.56 16.91 4.19
N GLY A 23 8.32 16.50 4.46
CA GLY A 23 7.11 17.20 4.00
C GLY A 23 6.64 18.32 4.95
N PRO A 24 5.56 19.04 4.58
CA PRO A 24 4.80 18.87 3.34
C PRO A 24 5.62 19.32 2.12
N TRP A 25 5.38 18.68 0.98
CA TRP A 25 5.90 19.18 -0.29
C TRP A 25 4.93 20.20 -0.86
N THR A 26 5.45 21.32 -1.36
CA THR A 26 4.66 22.41 -1.92
C THR A 26 5.26 22.85 -3.24
N PRO A 27 4.49 22.78 -4.35
CA PRO A 27 4.92 23.39 -5.61
C PRO A 27 4.74 24.90 -5.53
N ASP A 28 5.63 25.65 -6.15
CA ASP A 28 5.40 27.05 -6.48
C ASP A 28 6.00 27.38 -7.84
N GLU A 29 5.59 28.52 -8.39
CA GLU A 29 6.07 28.94 -9.69
C GLU A 29 6.06 30.46 -9.86
N ASP A 30 6.91 30.94 -10.76
CA ASP A 30 6.87 32.30 -11.30
C ASP A 30 7.00 32.26 -12.84
N GLU A 31 7.19 33.40 -13.48
CA GLU A 31 7.33 33.49 -14.95
C GLU A 31 8.53 32.72 -15.49
N SER A 32 9.57 32.54 -14.66
CA SER A 32 10.85 31.98 -15.07
C SER A 32 11.09 30.55 -14.62
N VAL A 33 10.48 30.12 -13.51
CA VAL A 33 10.75 28.80 -12.90
C VAL A 33 9.53 28.14 -12.27
N TRP A 34 9.55 26.82 -12.25
CA TRP A 34 8.74 25.97 -11.37
C TRP A 34 9.65 25.37 -10.30
N ARG A 35 9.20 25.34 -9.04
CA ARG A 35 9.97 24.79 -7.92
C ARG A 35 9.11 23.84 -7.10
N LEU A 36 9.79 22.88 -6.49
CA LEU A 36 9.22 22.03 -5.44
C LEU A 36 9.98 22.27 -4.14
N HIS A 37 9.26 22.55 -3.08
CA HIS A 37 9.81 22.78 -1.75
C HIS A 37 9.35 21.71 -0.77
N GLY A 38 10.23 21.25 0.10
CA GLY A 38 9.90 20.51 1.31
C GLY A 38 10.18 21.33 2.57
N THR A 39 10.15 20.68 3.72
CA THR A 39 10.50 21.28 5.01
C THR A 39 11.99 21.11 5.30
N HIS A 40 12.64 22.19 5.74
CA HIS A 40 14.03 22.14 6.17
C HIS A 40 14.15 21.28 7.45
N PRO A 41 15.00 20.22 7.48
CA PRO A 41 15.02 19.26 8.58
C PRO A 41 15.50 19.85 9.92
N ARG A 42 16.28 20.93 9.90
CA ARG A 42 16.88 21.54 11.10
C ARG A 42 16.36 22.94 11.46
N ILE A 43 15.55 23.57 10.61
CA ILE A 43 15.16 24.98 10.77
C ILE A 43 13.63 25.05 10.63
N PRO A 44 12.89 25.16 11.74
CA PRO A 44 11.43 25.25 11.72
C PRO A 44 10.94 26.42 10.85
N GLY A 45 9.95 26.15 10.00
CA GLY A 45 9.34 27.16 9.12
C GLY A 45 10.14 27.51 7.87
N MET A 46 11.38 27.01 7.71
CA MET A 46 12.16 27.23 6.49
C MET A 46 11.83 26.17 5.44
N LYS A 47 11.60 26.63 4.20
CA LYS A 47 11.43 25.75 3.02
C LYS A 47 12.79 25.27 2.51
N TRP A 48 12.88 24.00 2.14
CA TRP A 48 14.03 23.39 1.47
C TRP A 48 13.73 23.15 -0.01
N GLN A 49 14.50 23.72 -0.93
CA GLN A 49 14.27 23.54 -2.36
C GLN A 49 14.70 22.13 -2.80
N ILE A 50 13.76 21.33 -3.30
CA ILE A 50 13.97 19.96 -3.80
C ILE A 50 14.30 20.00 -5.29
N LEU A 51 13.55 20.79 -6.05
CA LEU A 51 13.67 20.91 -7.50
C LEU A 51 13.48 22.36 -7.94
N LYS A 52 14.17 22.75 -9.01
CA LYS A 52 13.97 24.02 -9.74
C LYS A 52 14.11 23.77 -11.23
N ALA A 53 13.01 23.87 -11.96
CA ALA A 53 12.95 23.72 -13.40
C ALA A 53 12.76 25.11 -14.05
N ALA A 54 13.55 25.42 -15.07
CA ALA A 54 13.39 26.65 -15.83
C ALA A 54 12.22 26.54 -16.81
N LYS A 55 11.44 27.61 -16.94
CA LYS A 55 10.32 27.70 -17.88
C LYS A 55 10.70 28.28 -19.23
N GLN A 56 11.76 29.08 -19.33
CA GLN A 56 12.14 29.73 -20.59
C GLN A 56 13.65 29.93 -20.64
N GLY A 57 14.19 30.12 -21.85
CA GLY A 57 15.56 30.62 -22.03
C GLY A 57 16.68 29.61 -21.83
N THR A 58 16.39 28.30 -21.81
CA THR A 58 17.43 27.25 -21.83
C THR A 58 17.12 26.22 -22.92
N PRO A 59 18.14 25.57 -23.54
CA PRO A 59 17.92 24.50 -24.53
C PRO A 59 17.14 23.28 -24.01
N TYR A 60 16.91 23.19 -22.69
CA TYR A 60 16.21 22.09 -22.02
C TYR A 60 14.91 22.53 -21.34
N ALA A 61 14.53 23.81 -21.48
CA ALA A 61 13.31 24.35 -20.90
C ALA A 61 12.16 24.12 -21.89
N GLU A 62 11.59 22.90 -21.94
CA GLU A 62 10.30 22.67 -22.64
C GLU A 62 9.26 21.80 -21.92
N TYR A 63 9.58 21.17 -20.77
CA TYR A 63 8.64 20.27 -20.07
C TYR A 63 8.27 20.71 -18.65
N TRP A 64 7.09 21.33 -18.48
CA TRP A 64 6.56 21.64 -17.15
C TRP A 64 5.54 20.57 -16.75
N PRO A 65 5.52 20.15 -15.48
CA PRO A 65 4.35 19.46 -14.94
C PRO A 65 3.15 20.42 -15.04
N ASN A 66 2.03 19.94 -15.59
CA ASN A 66 0.79 20.70 -15.50
C ASN A 66 0.34 20.78 -14.02
N PRO A 67 -0.68 21.58 -13.66
CA PRO A 67 -1.12 21.70 -12.27
C PRO A 67 -1.44 20.35 -11.59
N ALA A 68 -2.00 19.39 -12.33
CA ALA A 68 -2.31 18.05 -11.80
C ALA A 68 -1.05 17.22 -11.54
N ASP A 69 -0.04 17.29 -12.42
CA ASP A 69 1.25 16.63 -12.19
C ASP A 69 1.96 17.22 -10.96
N ALA A 70 1.91 18.54 -10.79
CA ALA A 70 2.49 19.23 -9.63
C ALA A 70 1.80 18.81 -8.32
N GLU A 71 0.48 18.74 -8.33
CA GLU A 71 -0.32 18.25 -7.20
C GLU A 71 -0.01 16.80 -6.87
N PHE A 72 0.04 15.92 -7.88
CA PHE A 72 0.38 14.51 -7.71
C PHE A 72 1.77 14.32 -7.08
N ILE A 73 2.79 15.03 -7.60
CA ILE A 73 4.15 14.96 -7.06
C ILE A 73 4.19 15.46 -5.61
N ALA A 74 3.48 16.55 -5.29
CA ALA A 74 3.44 17.10 -3.94
C ALA A 74 2.73 16.15 -2.95
N ALA A 75 1.60 15.57 -3.36
CA ALA A 75 0.82 14.64 -2.57
C ALA A 75 1.56 13.32 -2.29
N ALA A 76 2.42 12.87 -3.21
CA ALA A 76 3.21 11.65 -3.07
C ALA A 76 4.00 11.56 -1.75
N ARG A 77 4.43 12.70 -1.19
CA ARG A 77 5.11 12.76 0.11
C ARG A 77 4.26 12.24 1.27
N ALA A 78 2.95 12.44 1.22
CA ALA A 78 2.00 11.95 2.21
C ALA A 78 1.37 10.61 1.79
N ASP A 79 1.02 10.48 0.51
CA ASP A 79 0.29 9.32 -0.01
C ASP A 79 1.12 8.05 0.01
N VAL A 80 2.42 8.10 -0.35
CA VAL A 80 3.26 6.88 -0.38
C VAL A 80 3.38 6.24 1.01
N PRO A 81 3.72 6.97 2.09
CA PRO A 81 3.68 6.41 3.44
C PRO A 81 2.29 5.87 3.84
N ALA A 82 1.20 6.58 3.51
CA ALA A 82 -0.14 6.14 3.84
C ALA A 82 -0.52 4.83 3.12
N LEU A 83 -0.20 4.73 1.83
CA LEU A 83 -0.42 3.52 1.04
C LEU A 83 0.41 2.34 1.53
N LEU A 84 1.66 2.56 1.96
CA LEU A 84 2.47 1.50 2.58
C LEU A 84 1.82 0.98 3.87
N ALA A 85 1.37 1.89 4.74
CA ALA A 85 0.68 1.50 5.97
C ALA A 85 -0.58 0.67 5.67
N GLU A 86 -1.34 1.07 4.65
CA GLU A 86 -2.54 0.36 4.22
C GLU A 86 -2.23 -1.04 3.65
N VAL A 87 -1.18 -1.17 2.84
CA VAL A 87 -0.72 -2.48 2.35
C VAL A 87 -0.32 -3.40 3.51
N HIS A 88 0.39 -2.89 4.52
CA HIS A 88 0.74 -3.68 5.70
C HIS A 88 -0.49 -4.13 6.48
N ARG A 89 -1.47 -3.23 6.70
CA ARG A 89 -2.74 -3.56 7.36
C ARG A 89 -3.48 -4.67 6.62
N LEU A 90 -3.67 -4.52 5.31
CA LEU A 90 -4.37 -5.49 4.47
C LEU A 90 -3.66 -6.85 4.44
N ARG A 91 -2.32 -6.87 4.45
CA ARG A 91 -1.57 -8.14 4.56
C ARG A 91 -1.79 -8.82 5.90
N ALA A 92 -1.72 -8.07 7.00
CA ALA A 92 -1.94 -8.61 8.33
C ALA A 92 -3.36 -9.20 8.47
N GLU A 93 -4.37 -8.51 7.94
CA GLU A 93 -5.76 -9.00 7.95
C GLU A 93 -5.93 -10.26 7.09
N ARG A 94 -5.41 -10.25 5.86
CA ARG A 94 -5.42 -11.42 4.97
C ARG A 94 -4.74 -12.62 5.62
N ASP A 95 -3.59 -12.43 6.23
CA ASP A 95 -2.82 -13.51 6.83
C ASP A 95 -3.52 -14.04 8.09
N GLY A 96 -4.10 -13.16 8.90
CA GLY A 96 -4.96 -13.55 10.03
C GLY A 96 -6.18 -14.36 9.59
N ALA A 97 -6.89 -13.93 8.54
CA ALA A 97 -8.02 -14.66 7.98
C ALA A 97 -7.60 -16.05 7.46
N ARG A 98 -6.46 -16.15 6.78
CA ARG A 98 -5.91 -17.43 6.30
C ARG A 98 -5.57 -18.38 7.44
N THR A 99 -4.99 -17.88 8.53
CA THR A 99 -4.74 -18.69 9.73
C THR A 99 -6.04 -19.21 10.33
N GLN A 100 -7.09 -18.39 10.39
CA GLN A 100 -8.40 -18.81 10.90
C GLN A 100 -9.05 -19.88 10.01
N VAL A 101 -8.99 -19.71 8.69
CA VAL A 101 -9.50 -20.71 7.73
C VAL A 101 -8.75 -22.03 7.89
N ALA A 102 -7.41 -21.99 7.96
CA ALA A 102 -6.61 -23.19 8.16
C ALA A 102 -6.93 -23.90 9.48
N ALA A 103 -7.13 -23.15 10.57
CA ALA A 103 -7.53 -23.71 11.86
C ALA A 103 -8.94 -24.34 11.81
N ALA A 104 -9.89 -23.69 11.15
CA ALA A 104 -11.24 -24.21 10.99
C ALA A 104 -11.27 -25.48 10.13
N GLN A 105 -10.45 -25.55 9.08
CA GLN A 105 -10.25 -26.75 8.27
C GLN A 105 -9.65 -27.88 9.11
N ALA A 106 -8.57 -27.63 9.85
CA ALA A 106 -7.96 -28.64 10.73
C ALA A 106 -8.96 -29.18 11.77
N TYR A 107 -9.79 -28.31 12.35
CA TYR A 107 -10.83 -28.72 13.28
C TYR A 107 -11.93 -29.59 12.62
N ALA A 108 -12.35 -29.24 11.40
CA ALA A 108 -13.30 -30.06 10.64
C ALA A 108 -12.74 -31.46 10.34
N ASP A 109 -11.44 -31.55 10.03
CA ASP A 109 -10.74 -32.80 9.73
C ASP A 109 -10.62 -33.68 10.98
N GLU A 110 -10.30 -33.08 12.12
CA GLU A 110 -10.27 -33.77 13.42
C GLU A 110 -11.66 -34.32 13.78
N LEU A 111 -12.71 -33.51 13.64
CA LEU A 111 -14.09 -33.97 13.87
C LEU A 111 -14.47 -35.14 12.98
N THR A 112 -14.04 -35.13 11.71
CA THR A 112 -14.27 -36.23 10.75
C THR A 112 -13.59 -37.53 11.16
N THR A 113 -12.46 -37.43 11.86
CA THR A 113 -11.61 -38.56 12.24
C THR A 113 -11.94 -39.11 13.66
N SER A 114 -12.57 -38.30 14.51
CA SER A 114 -12.97 -38.66 15.88
C SER A 114 -14.24 -39.53 15.92
N ALA A 115 -14.39 -40.33 16.99
CA ALA A 115 -15.41 -41.36 17.21
C ALA A 115 -16.88 -40.88 17.37
N ILE A 116 -17.21 -39.68 16.90
CA ILE A 116 -18.59 -39.29 16.60
C ILE A 116 -19.03 -40.19 15.43
N SER A 117 -20.28 -40.66 15.41
CA SER A 117 -20.80 -41.47 14.30
C SER A 117 -20.30 -40.88 12.96
N PRO A 118 -19.57 -41.64 12.12
CA PRO A 118 -18.89 -41.09 10.94
C PRO A 118 -19.81 -40.28 10.01
N ARG A 119 -21.12 -40.57 10.03
CA ARG A 119 -22.14 -39.80 9.30
C ARG A 119 -22.39 -38.41 9.88
N ILE A 120 -22.44 -38.25 11.20
CA ILE A 120 -22.67 -36.94 11.84
C ILE A 120 -21.41 -36.07 11.71
N ALA A 121 -20.24 -36.68 11.91
CA ALA A 121 -18.95 -36.02 11.74
C ALA A 121 -18.76 -35.52 10.29
N ALA A 122 -18.99 -36.37 9.29
CA ALA A 122 -18.90 -35.99 7.88
C ALA A 122 -19.91 -34.92 7.46
N TYR A 123 -21.12 -34.92 8.04
CA TYR A 123 -22.14 -33.91 7.77
C TYR A 123 -21.72 -32.53 8.30
N ILE A 124 -21.23 -32.45 9.54
CA ILE A 124 -20.77 -31.20 10.16
C ILE A 124 -19.52 -30.66 9.44
N ALA A 125 -18.54 -31.52 9.17
CA ALA A 125 -17.30 -31.14 8.51
C ALA A 125 -17.52 -30.72 7.04
N GLY A 126 -18.39 -31.43 6.31
CA GLY A 126 -18.75 -31.07 4.94
C GLY A 126 -19.46 -29.72 4.85
N GLY A 127 -20.38 -29.44 5.78
CA GLY A 127 -21.07 -28.15 5.87
C GLY A 127 -20.12 -26.99 6.24
N LEU A 128 -19.13 -27.23 7.09
CA LEU A 128 -18.13 -26.22 7.45
C LEU A 128 -17.17 -25.94 6.28
N ARG A 129 -16.65 -26.97 5.60
CA ARG A 129 -15.78 -26.80 4.42
C ARG A 129 -16.49 -26.03 3.30
N ALA A 130 -17.72 -26.41 2.95
CA ALA A 130 -18.46 -25.72 1.89
C ALA A 130 -18.66 -24.22 2.17
N ARG A 131 -18.84 -23.83 3.44
CA ARG A 131 -18.95 -22.42 3.84
C ARG A 131 -17.62 -21.69 3.84
N LEU A 132 -16.53 -22.36 4.22
CA LEU A 132 -15.18 -21.80 4.16
C LEU A 132 -14.72 -21.63 2.72
N ASP A 133 -15.01 -22.58 1.84
CA ASP A 133 -14.68 -22.53 0.41
C ASP A 133 -15.43 -21.38 -0.29
N LEU A 134 -16.71 -21.18 0.05
CA LEU A 134 -17.49 -20.04 -0.44
C LEU A 134 -16.93 -18.69 0.05
N ALA A 135 -16.46 -18.63 1.30
CA ALA A 135 -15.85 -17.42 1.87
C ALA A 135 -14.43 -17.16 1.33
N ALA A 136 -13.75 -18.19 0.79
CA ALA A 136 -12.43 -18.09 0.19
C ALA A 136 -12.46 -17.76 -1.31
N ASP A 137 -13.63 -17.85 -1.96
CA ASP A 137 -13.79 -17.50 -3.38
C ASP A 137 -13.77 -15.98 -3.57
N PRO A 138 -12.75 -15.43 -4.25
CA PRO A 138 -12.61 -13.98 -4.46
C PRO A 138 -13.66 -13.37 -5.39
N THR A 139 -14.56 -14.16 -5.98
CA THR A 139 -15.62 -13.67 -6.88
C THR A 139 -16.95 -13.36 -6.20
N THR A 140 -17.08 -13.59 -4.89
CA THR A 140 -18.35 -13.48 -4.15
C THR A 140 -18.59 -12.10 -3.50
N THR A 141 -17.81 -11.07 -3.86
CA THR A 141 -18.01 -9.67 -3.38
C THR A 141 -17.88 -8.69 -4.53
#